data_AF-A0A7C3TUW1-F1
#
_entry.id   AF-A0A7C3TUW1-F1
#
_cell.length_a   1.000
_cell.length_b   1.000
_cell.length_c   1.000
_cell.angle_alpha   90.00
_cell.angle_beta   90.00
_cell.angle_gamma   90.00
#
_symmetry.space_group_name_H-M   'P 1'
#
loop_
_entity.id
_entity.type
_entity.pdbx_description
1 polymer ?
#
loop_
_entity_poly.entity_id
_entity_poly.type
_entity_poly.pdbx_seq_one_letter_code
_entity_poly.pdbx_strand_id
1 'polypeptide(L)'
;MKLGDKNVRQIKIEFDVNEQRYKTLGDYFFDNDELIVKISKIDDVYQLVVMMHEIVESLLCLLAGVEFSEIDEYDIEYEDARARGQKTAPCDCLIQDEPGEDVHAPYNKYHKIAEIFEYLFLHHISNILYEKNLEGREEKKDE
;
A
#
# COMPACT_ATOMS: atom_id res chain seq x y z
N MET A 1 24.97 -0.17 -3.19
CA MET A 1 23.87 -0.80 -3.95
C MET A 1 23.04 0.34 -4.53
N LYS A 2 22.73 0.35 -5.83
CA LYS A 2 21.83 1.34 -6.46
C LYS A 2 20.43 0.74 -6.51
N LEU A 3 19.40 1.54 -6.24
CA LEU A 3 18.00 1.15 -6.35
C LEU A 3 17.57 1.21 -7.83
N GLY A 4 17.93 0.22 -8.65
CA GLY A 4 17.59 0.19 -10.08
C GLY A 4 18.19 1.34 -10.91
N ASP A 5 17.61 1.58 -12.10
CA ASP A 5 18.03 2.63 -13.04
C ASP A 5 17.45 4.01 -12.68
N LYS A 6 16.34 4.07 -11.93
CA LYS A 6 15.78 5.33 -11.41
C LYS A 6 16.40 5.67 -10.05
N ASN A 7 16.97 6.86 -9.92
CA ASN A 7 17.47 7.33 -8.61
C ASN A 7 16.32 7.97 -7.84
N VAL A 8 15.70 7.24 -6.90
CA VAL A 8 14.78 7.87 -5.94
C VAL A 8 15.55 8.87 -5.11
N ARG A 9 15.32 10.16 -5.35
CA ARG A 9 15.93 11.25 -4.58
C ARG A 9 15.08 11.65 -3.41
N GLN A 10 13.77 11.48 -3.56
CA GLN A 10 12.76 11.93 -2.62
C GLN A 10 11.56 10.99 -2.66
N ILE A 11 10.98 10.75 -1.48
CA ILE A 11 9.68 10.11 -1.34
C ILE A 11 8.77 11.15 -0.70
N LYS A 12 7.65 11.43 -1.35
CA LYS A 12 6.60 12.32 -0.84
C LYS A 12 5.40 11.47 -0.44
N ILE A 13 4.94 11.67 0.79
CA ILE A 13 3.81 10.93 1.36
C ILE A 13 2.69 11.93 1.65
N GLU A 14 1.51 11.67 1.12
CA GLU A 14 0.30 12.48 1.32
C GLU A 14 -0.77 11.62 2.00
N PHE A 15 -1.25 12.09 3.17
CA PHE A 15 -2.32 11.46 3.94
C PHE A 15 -3.65 12.18 3.73
N ASP A 16 -4.75 11.53 4.12
CA ASP A 16 -6.12 12.04 4.01
C ASP A 16 -6.53 12.48 2.60
N VAL A 17 -6.03 11.78 1.58
CA VAL A 17 -6.35 12.06 0.19
C VAL A 17 -7.79 11.61 -0.09
N ASN A 18 -8.64 12.54 -0.56
CA ASN A 18 -10.05 12.24 -0.86
C ASN A 18 -10.27 11.73 -2.29
N GLU A 19 -9.36 12.07 -3.22
CA GLU A 19 -9.43 11.69 -4.63
C GLU A 19 -8.07 11.16 -5.07
N GLN A 20 -8.05 9.92 -5.52
CA GLN A 20 -6.88 9.22 -6.07
C GLN A 20 -7.09 8.93 -7.56
N ARG A 21 -6.09 8.35 -8.25
CA ARG A 21 -6.18 8.04 -9.69
C ARG A 21 -7.31 7.04 -9.99
N TYR A 22 -7.61 6.18 -9.03
CA TYR A 22 -8.69 5.20 -9.02
C TYR A 22 -9.13 4.94 -7.58
N LYS A 23 -10.16 4.12 -7.38
CA LYS A 23 -10.68 3.82 -6.04
C LYS A 23 -9.76 2.84 -5.31
N THR A 24 -8.93 3.33 -4.41
CA THR A 24 -7.97 2.52 -3.64
C THR A 24 -7.75 3.06 -2.22
N LEU A 25 -7.19 2.25 -1.32
CA LEU A 25 -6.75 2.67 0.02
C LEU A 25 -5.40 3.38 -0.03
N GLY A 26 -4.51 2.96 -0.92
CA GLY A 26 -3.23 3.59 -1.17
C GLY A 26 -2.83 3.50 -2.64
N ASP A 27 -1.99 4.43 -3.07
CA ASP A 27 -1.53 4.56 -4.45
C ASP A 27 -0.09 5.06 -4.43
N TYR A 28 0.75 4.54 -5.31
CA TYR A 28 2.07 5.10 -5.56
C TYR A 28 2.36 5.26 -7.04
N PHE A 29 3.11 6.29 -7.36
CA PHE A 29 3.57 6.54 -8.73
C PHE A 29 4.82 7.42 -8.75
N PHE A 30 5.52 7.39 -9.89
CA PHE A 30 6.61 8.31 -10.13
C PHE A 30 6.12 9.58 -10.81
N ASP A 31 6.51 10.73 -10.25
CA ASP A 31 6.48 12.01 -10.94
C ASP A 31 7.90 12.57 -11.01
N ASN A 32 8.50 12.50 -12.20
CA ASN A 32 9.92 12.77 -12.42
C ASN A 32 10.84 11.85 -11.58
N ASP A 33 11.68 12.42 -10.71
CA ASP A 33 12.61 11.71 -9.81
C ASP A 33 12.04 11.51 -8.38
N GLU A 34 10.75 11.79 -8.19
CA GLU A 34 10.05 11.70 -6.90
C GLU A 34 9.08 10.51 -6.92
N LEU A 35 9.20 9.65 -5.90
CA LEU A 35 8.18 8.64 -5.60
C LEU A 35 7.09 9.31 -4.76
N ILE A 36 5.88 9.38 -5.31
CA ILE A 36 4.71 9.92 -4.62
C ILE A 36 3.91 8.74 -4.10
N VAL A 37 3.58 8.78 -2.80
CA VAL A 37 2.71 7.82 -2.12
C VAL A 37 1.53 8.58 -1.55
N LYS A 38 0.32 8.13 -1.87
CA LYS A 38 -0.94 8.72 -1.43
C LYS A 38 -1.75 7.71 -0.64
N ILE A 39 -2.33 8.16 0.46
CA ILE A 39 -3.12 7.32 1.36
C ILE A 39 -4.51 7.95 1.50
N SER A 40 -5.53 7.14 1.22
CA SER A 40 -6.92 7.53 1.38
C SER A 40 -7.23 7.87 2.83
N LYS A 41 -8.20 8.75 3.03
CA LYS A 41 -8.69 9.08 4.38
C LYS A 41 -9.36 7.86 5.05
N ILE A 42 -8.65 7.25 5.99
CA ILE A 42 -9.09 6.13 6.84
C ILE A 42 -8.63 6.37 8.30
N ASP A 43 -8.82 5.42 9.20
CA ASP A 43 -8.32 5.56 10.58
C ASP A 43 -6.78 5.65 10.63
N ASP A 44 -6.27 6.46 11.55
CA ASP A 44 -4.86 6.85 11.65
C ASP A 44 -3.90 5.65 11.65
N VAL A 45 -4.24 4.56 12.35
CA VAL A 45 -3.37 3.38 12.40
C VAL A 45 -3.34 2.69 11.04
N TYR A 46 -4.50 2.51 10.40
CA TYR A 46 -4.55 1.90 9.08
C TYR A 46 -3.88 2.77 8.02
N GLN A 47 -3.92 4.11 8.14
CA GLN A 47 -3.16 4.98 7.25
C GLN A 47 -1.65 4.69 7.30
N LEU A 48 -1.10 4.45 8.50
CA LEU A 48 0.31 4.10 8.67
C LEU A 48 0.65 2.71 8.10
N VAL A 49 -0.28 1.76 8.22
CA VAL A 49 -0.13 0.39 7.67
C VAL A 49 -0.10 0.45 6.15
N VAL A 50 -1.09 1.12 5.54
CA VAL A 50 -1.15 1.32 4.09
C VAL A 50 0.08 2.07 3.60
N MET A 51 0.50 3.16 4.27
CA MET A 51 1.76 3.85 3.93
C MET A 51 2.96 2.89 3.91
N MET A 52 3.06 1.98 4.89
CA MET A 52 4.14 0.99 4.93
C MET A 52 4.05 0.01 3.77
N HIS A 53 2.83 -0.44 3.43
CA HIS A 53 2.58 -1.27 2.27
C HIS A 53 3.12 -0.63 1.00
N GLU A 54 2.64 0.58 0.69
CA GLU A 54 2.97 1.27 -0.56
C GLU A 54 4.47 1.55 -0.68
N ILE A 55 5.13 1.93 0.42
CA ILE A 55 6.57 2.20 0.41
C ILE A 55 7.36 0.91 0.18
N VAL A 56 7.02 -0.18 0.87
CA VAL A 56 7.76 -1.45 0.73
C VAL A 56 7.57 -2.01 -0.66
N GLU A 57 6.33 -2.06 -1.15
CA GLU A 57 6.01 -2.58 -2.48
C GLU A 57 6.73 -1.78 -3.57
N SER A 58 6.55 -0.45 -3.60
CA SER A 58 7.14 0.42 -4.62
C SER A 58 8.67 0.35 -4.66
N LEU A 59 9.35 0.30 -3.51
CA LEU A 59 10.80 0.18 -3.45
C LEU A 59 11.30 -1.18 -3.94
N LEU A 60 10.55 -2.26 -3.66
CA LEU A 60 10.87 -3.59 -4.16
C LEU A 60 10.62 -3.72 -5.66
N CYS A 61 9.51 -3.18 -6.16
CA CYS A 61 9.21 -3.05 -7.59
C CYS A 61 10.35 -2.32 -8.32
N LEU A 62 10.78 -1.18 -7.77
CA LEU A 62 11.89 -0.43 -8.33
C LEU A 62 13.21 -1.24 -8.33
N LEU A 63 13.53 -1.90 -7.22
CA LEU A 63 14.72 -2.73 -7.10
C LEU A 63 14.74 -3.89 -8.09
N ALA A 64 13.57 -4.41 -8.43
CA ALA A 64 13.38 -5.48 -9.39
C ALA A 64 13.29 -5.01 -10.84
N GLY A 65 13.23 -3.70 -11.08
CA GLY A 65 13.05 -3.13 -12.41
C GLY A 65 11.66 -3.36 -12.98
N VAL A 66 10.62 -3.41 -12.14
CA VAL A 66 9.23 -3.39 -12.60
C VAL A 66 8.91 -1.99 -13.11
N GLU A 67 8.34 -1.90 -14.30
CA GLU A 67 7.93 -0.61 -14.87
C GLU A 67 6.63 -0.15 -14.22
N PHE A 68 6.65 1.03 -13.63
CA PHE A 68 5.49 1.57 -12.90
C PHE A 68 4.30 1.84 -13.83
N SER A 69 4.55 2.10 -15.12
CA SER A 69 3.47 2.20 -16.10
C SER A 69 2.73 0.87 -16.29
N GLU A 70 3.40 -0.27 -16.16
CA GLU A 70 2.74 -1.59 -16.23
C GLU A 70 1.88 -1.84 -14.99
N ILE A 71 2.31 -1.37 -13.82
CA ILE A 71 1.53 -1.39 -12.57
C ILE A 71 0.28 -0.52 -12.73
N ASP A 72 0.47 0.73 -13.15
CA ASP A 72 -0.60 1.71 -13.33
C ASP A 72 -1.66 1.22 -14.33
N GLU A 73 -1.23 0.71 -15.49
CA GLU A 73 -2.13 0.15 -16.50
C GLU A 73 -2.91 -1.05 -15.94
N TYR A 74 -2.23 -1.94 -15.23
CA TYR A 74 -2.87 -3.12 -14.65
C TYR A 74 -3.93 -2.75 -13.61
N ASP A 75 -3.59 -1.87 -12.66
CA ASP A 75 -4.50 -1.46 -11.58
C ASP A 75 -5.73 -0.72 -12.10
N ILE A 76 -5.53 0.19 -13.07
CA ILE A 76 -6.64 0.93 -13.70
C ILE A 76 -7.58 -0.02 -14.42
N GLU A 77 -7.06 -0.94 -15.24
CA GLU A 77 -7.90 -1.91 -15.94
C GLU A 77 -8.63 -2.86 -14.98
N TYR A 78 -7.96 -3.25 -13.90
CA TYR A 78 -8.51 -4.11 -12.85
C TYR A 78 -9.66 -3.43 -12.11
N GLU A 79 -9.49 -2.18 -11.68
CA GLU A 79 -10.53 -1.40 -11.02
C GLU A 79 -11.68 -1.05 -11.98
N ASP A 80 -11.40 -0.80 -13.26
CA ASP A 80 -12.44 -0.59 -14.28
C ASP A 80 -13.26 -1.86 -14.53
N ALA A 81 -12.64 -3.04 -14.52
CA ALA A 81 -13.33 -4.32 -14.57
C ALA A 81 -14.26 -4.50 -13.35
N ARG A 82 -13.73 -4.23 -12.15
CA ARG A 82 -14.48 -4.29 -10.89
C ARG A 82 -15.66 -3.31 -10.88
N ALA A 83 -15.45 -2.07 -11.30
CA ALA A 83 -16.48 -1.03 -11.36
C ALA A 83 -17.62 -1.37 -12.34
N ARG A 84 -17.33 -2.13 -13.40
CA ARG A 84 -18.34 -2.66 -14.35
C ARG A 84 -19.07 -3.90 -13.82
N GLY A 85 -18.76 -4.37 -12.61
CA GLY A 85 -19.36 -5.56 -12.01
C GLY A 85 -18.92 -6.86 -12.67
N GLN A 86 -17.77 -6.87 -13.35
CA GLN A 86 -17.17 -8.09 -13.86
C GLN A 86 -16.74 -8.99 -12.69
N LYS A 87 -16.76 -10.30 -12.90
CA LYS A 87 -16.30 -11.27 -11.89
C LYS A 87 -14.83 -11.63 -12.06
N THR A 88 -14.27 -11.29 -13.22
CA THR A 88 -12.92 -11.63 -13.62
C THR A 88 -12.15 -10.38 -14.00
N ALA A 89 -10.86 -10.38 -13.67
CA ALA A 89 -9.88 -9.39 -14.08
C ALA A 89 -9.52 -9.54 -15.58
N PRO A 90 -8.80 -8.59 -16.19
CA PRO A 90 -8.37 -8.68 -17.60
C PRO A 90 -7.56 -9.95 -17.93
N CYS A 91 -6.90 -10.55 -16.93
CA CYS A 91 -6.16 -11.81 -17.05
C CYS A 91 -7.03 -13.08 -16.84
N ASP A 92 -8.37 -12.95 -16.85
CA ASP A 92 -9.37 -14.01 -16.61
C ASP A 92 -9.36 -14.63 -15.18
N CYS A 93 -8.51 -14.15 -14.27
CA CYS A 93 -8.57 -14.51 -12.85
C CYS A 93 -9.81 -13.92 -12.17
N LEU A 94 -10.25 -14.51 -11.06
CA LEU A 94 -11.31 -13.91 -10.24
C LEU A 94 -10.82 -12.59 -9.64
N ILE A 95 -11.65 -11.55 -9.69
CA ILE A 95 -11.36 -10.29 -9.01
C ILE A 95 -11.25 -10.55 -7.49
N GLN A 96 -10.08 -10.25 -6.94
CA GLN A 96 -9.73 -10.21 -5.53
C GLN A 96 -10.02 -8.85 -4.90
N ASP A 97 -9.71 -8.67 -3.62
CA ASP A 97 -9.94 -7.41 -2.89
C ASP A 97 -8.90 -6.35 -3.28
N GLU A 98 -7.67 -6.76 -3.59
CA GLU A 98 -6.61 -5.87 -4.11
C GLU A 98 -6.02 -6.41 -5.43
N PRO A 99 -5.66 -5.55 -6.41
CA PRO A 99 -5.12 -6.02 -7.68
C PRO A 99 -3.79 -6.78 -7.50
N GLY A 100 -2.96 -6.37 -6.54
CA GLY A 100 -1.69 -7.03 -6.20
C GLY A 100 -1.83 -8.47 -5.71
N GLU A 101 -3.02 -8.91 -5.31
CA GLU A 101 -3.28 -10.30 -4.94
C GLU A 101 -3.38 -11.23 -6.16
N ASP A 102 -3.66 -10.69 -7.35
CA ASP A 102 -3.73 -11.45 -8.58
C ASP A 102 -2.33 -11.96 -8.97
N VAL A 103 -2.20 -13.25 -9.26
CA VAL A 103 -0.93 -13.88 -9.65
C VAL A 103 -0.33 -13.31 -10.93
N HIS A 104 -1.15 -12.66 -11.77
CA HIS A 104 -0.71 -12.00 -12.99
C HIS A 104 -0.38 -10.52 -12.81
N ALA A 105 -0.61 -9.93 -11.63
CA ALA A 105 -0.16 -8.58 -11.35
C ALA A 105 1.37 -8.52 -11.45
N PRO A 106 1.96 -7.54 -12.18
CA PRO A 106 3.40 -7.47 -12.39
C PRO A 106 4.19 -7.30 -11.09
N TYR A 107 3.51 -6.83 -10.05
CA TYR A 107 4.03 -6.58 -8.72
C TYR A 107 3.57 -7.59 -7.65
N ASN A 108 2.84 -8.67 -8.01
CA ASN A 108 2.26 -9.64 -7.08
C ASN A 108 3.24 -10.16 -6.02
N LYS A 109 4.46 -10.50 -6.45
CA LYS A 109 5.50 -10.98 -5.53
C LYS A 109 5.87 -9.94 -4.47
N TYR A 110 5.92 -8.67 -4.85
CA TYR A 110 6.33 -7.56 -3.98
C TYR A 110 5.19 -7.14 -3.06
N HIS A 111 3.95 -7.19 -3.57
CA HIS A 111 2.73 -7.08 -2.79
C HIS A 111 2.69 -8.06 -1.61
N LYS A 112 2.92 -9.35 -1.90
CA LYS A 112 2.99 -10.38 -0.84
C LYS A 112 4.13 -10.18 0.15
N ILE A 113 5.20 -9.48 -0.23
CA ILE A 113 6.24 -9.10 0.73
C ILE A 113 5.79 -7.90 1.57
N ALA A 114 5.14 -6.90 0.97
CA ALA A 114 4.58 -5.75 1.67
C ALA A 114 3.58 -6.17 2.75
N GLU A 115 2.67 -7.12 2.46
CA GLU A 115 1.76 -7.73 3.45
C GLU A 115 2.49 -8.29 4.68
N ILE A 116 3.66 -8.92 4.50
CA ILE A 116 4.45 -9.43 5.64
C ILE A 116 4.91 -8.27 6.54
N PHE A 117 5.31 -7.15 5.94
CA PHE A 117 5.70 -5.96 6.69
C PHE A 117 4.50 -5.32 7.41
N GLU A 118 3.32 -5.33 6.80
CA GLU A 118 2.08 -4.91 7.48
C GLU A 118 1.82 -5.74 8.73
N TYR A 119 1.88 -7.07 8.63
CA TYR A 119 1.64 -7.96 9.78
C TYR A 119 2.63 -7.70 10.91
N LEU A 120 3.92 -7.53 10.58
CA LEU A 120 4.95 -7.20 11.57
C LEU A 120 4.67 -5.83 12.22
N PHE A 121 4.33 -4.82 11.41
CA PHE A 121 4.05 -3.48 11.89
C PHE A 121 2.81 -3.43 12.78
N LEU A 122 1.70 -4.04 12.33
CA LEU A 122 0.45 -4.18 13.08
C LEU A 122 0.65 -4.91 14.41
N HIS A 123 1.44 -6.00 14.41
CA HIS A 123 1.75 -6.73 15.64
C HIS A 123 2.41 -5.81 16.68
N HIS A 124 3.43 -5.05 16.28
CA HIS A 124 4.15 -4.17 17.20
C HIS A 124 3.34 -2.94 17.61
N ILE A 125 2.61 -2.30 16.70
CA ILE A 125 1.72 -1.18 17.06
C ILE A 125 0.65 -1.62 18.04
N SER A 126 0.04 -2.80 17.83
CA SER A 126 -0.99 -3.31 18.72
C SER A 126 -0.47 -3.51 20.13
N ASN A 127 0.76 -4.01 20.29
CA ASN A 127 1.39 -4.15 21.60
C ASN A 127 1.62 -2.79 22.28
N ILE A 128 2.14 -1.80 21.55
CA ILE A 128 2.37 -0.44 22.09
C ILE A 128 1.04 0.20 22.55
N LEU A 129 -0.01 0.07 21.73
CA LEU A 129 -1.33 0.60 22.07
C LEU A 129 -1.96 -0.14 23.26
N TYR A 130 -1.73 -1.45 23.37
CA TYR A 130 -2.19 -2.24 24.50
C TYR A 130 -1.50 -1.82 25.81
N GLU A 131 -0.18 -1.66 25.79
CA GLU A 131 0.61 -1.21 26.95
C GLU A 131 0.16 0.17 27.45
N LYS A 132 0.01 1.15 26.55
CA LYS A 132 -0.50 2.49 26.89
C LYS A 132 -1.90 2.45 27.52
N ASN A 133 -2.76 1.56 27.05
CA ASN A 133 -4.10 1.40 27.59
C ASN A 133 -4.10 0.76 29.00
N LEU A 134 -3.08 -0.03 29.36
CA LEU A 134 -2.93 -0.55 30.72
C LEU A 134 -2.44 0.54 31.67
N GLU A 135 -1.43 1.32 31.28
CA GLU A 135 -0.92 2.44 32.08
C GLU A 135 -2.03 3.44 32.43
N GLY A 136 -2.83 3.85 31.44
CA GLY A 136 -3.96 4.77 31.66
C GLY A 136 -5.12 4.19 32.47
N ARG A 137 -5.16 2.87 32.72
CA ARG A 137 -6.13 2.21 33.63
C ARG A 137 -5.61 2.12 35.06
N GLU A 138 -4.30 2.09 35.27
CA GLU A 138 -3.70 2.12 36.60
C GLU A 138 -3.82 3.52 37.19
N GLU A 139 -3.54 4.57 36.41
CA GLU A 139 -3.68 5.97 36.86
C GLU A 139 -5.11 6.35 37.30
N LYS A 140 -6.13 5.75 36.68
CA LYS A 140 -7.55 5.99 37.02
C LYS A 140 -8.08 5.21 38.23
N LYS A 141 -7.29 4.29 38.79
CA LYS A 141 -7.68 3.55 40.01
C LYS A 141 -7.28 4.27 41.29
N ASP A 142 -6.41 5.28 41.19
CA ASP A 142 -5.88 6.04 42.31
C ASP A 142 -6.57 7.41 42.49
N GLU A 143 -7.63 7.70 41.72
CA GLU A 143 -8.55 8.85 41.88
C GLU A 143 -9.88 8.43 42.52
#